data_AF-A0A6C0F873-F1
#
_entry.id   AF-A0A6C0F873-F1
#
_cell.length_a   1.000
_cell.length_b   1.000
_cell.length_c   1.000
_cell.angle_alpha   90.00
_cell.angle_beta   90.00
_cell.angle_gamma   90.00
#
_symmetry.space_group_name_H-M   'P 1'
#
loop_
_entity.id
_entity.type
_entity.pdbx_description
1 polymer ?
#
loop_
_entity_poly.entity_id
_entity_poly.type
_entity_poly.pdbx_seq_one_letter_code
_entity_poly.pdbx_strand_id
1 'polypeptide(L)'
;MKYNFAICYFGLSRSIKHVYESHITNIFDVLKDQGFTYKIFMHTWKTKDNIQRVWQNTINERIDYDEYKLLNPDQYKIESQDEFLSNINMNNYYYGKKKQREWVKELLVNHICALESQMRVYNMMINDQNTFNNVIIIRPDSKFNTPLPINNILPLKEKEFMISDYRHYEGLNDRFCICSKEDSHIYMCRLKQMKDYRKIKSRITAESYLQYILNSNNCDIKKIKWNFDLVRPDGSHAIH
;
A
#
# COMPACT_ATOMS: atom_id res chain seq x y z
N MET A 1 -22.10 4.29 11.85
CA MET A 1 -22.77 3.43 10.84
C MET A 1 -21.89 2.23 10.55
N LYS A 2 -22.45 1.16 9.98
CA LYS A 2 -21.71 -0.06 9.60
C LYS A 2 -21.49 -0.07 8.09
N TYR A 3 -20.25 -0.29 7.67
CA TYR A 3 -19.84 -0.37 6.27
C TYR A 3 -19.27 -1.76 5.95
N ASN A 4 -19.39 -2.18 4.68
CA ASN A 4 -18.81 -3.44 4.24
C ASN A 4 -17.29 -3.33 4.11
N PHE A 5 -16.79 -2.20 3.60
CA PHE A 5 -15.36 -1.99 3.35
C PHE A 5 -14.83 -0.65 3.84
N ALA A 6 -13.60 -0.65 4.35
CA ALA A 6 -12.70 0.50 4.30
C ALA A 6 -11.74 0.32 3.11
N ILE A 7 -11.65 1.32 2.22
CA ILE A 7 -10.68 1.34 1.13
C ILE A 7 -9.54 2.27 1.52
N CYS A 8 -8.35 1.71 1.66
CA CYS A 8 -7.20 2.34 2.28
C CYS A 8 -6.10 2.58 1.25
N TYR A 9 -5.94 3.83 0.81
CA TYR A 9 -4.89 4.27 -0.10
C TYR A 9 -3.67 4.78 0.67
N PHE A 10 -2.49 4.24 0.36
CA PHE A 10 -1.25 4.59 1.04
C PHE A 10 -0.10 4.89 0.07
N GLY A 11 0.92 5.57 0.58
CA GLY A 11 2.12 5.94 -0.16
C GLY A 11 1.99 7.30 -0.82
N LEU A 12 2.85 7.58 -1.81
CA LEU A 12 2.75 8.82 -2.56
C LEU A 12 1.67 8.71 -3.64
N SER A 13 0.79 9.71 -3.70
CA SER A 13 -0.21 9.90 -4.76
C SER A 13 0.51 10.36 -6.02
N ARG A 14 1.08 9.41 -6.75
CA ARG A 14 1.76 9.65 -8.02
C ARG A 14 0.95 8.89 -9.06
N SER A 15 0.57 9.54 -10.16
CA SER A 15 -0.13 8.92 -11.29
C SER A 15 -1.63 8.65 -11.11
N ILE A 16 -2.30 9.20 -10.08
CA ILE A 16 -3.75 8.95 -9.90
C ILE A 16 -4.52 9.42 -11.12
N LYS A 17 -4.15 10.57 -11.71
CA LYS A 17 -4.77 11.08 -12.94
C LYS A 17 -4.76 10.11 -14.12
N HIS A 18 -3.82 9.17 -14.14
CA HIS A 18 -3.67 8.19 -15.22
C HIS A 18 -4.44 6.90 -14.95
N VAL A 19 -4.86 6.65 -13.71
CA VAL A 19 -5.41 5.36 -13.29
C VAL A 19 -6.76 5.42 -12.60
N TYR A 20 -7.22 6.59 -12.13
CA TYR A 20 -8.41 6.69 -11.29
C TYR A 20 -9.67 6.08 -11.92
N GLU A 21 -9.85 6.19 -13.24
CA GLU A 21 -10.97 5.56 -13.96
C GLU A 21 -10.99 4.04 -13.77
N SER A 22 -9.82 3.41 -13.72
CA SER A 22 -9.72 1.97 -13.46
C SER A 22 -10.10 1.59 -12.03
N HIS A 23 -9.88 2.48 -11.06
CA HIS A 23 -10.32 2.25 -9.67
C HIS A 23 -11.84 2.43 -9.56
N ILE A 24 -12.40 3.42 -10.25
CA ILE A 24 -13.85 3.64 -10.29
C ILE A 24 -14.52 2.39 -10.89
N THR A 25 -14.15 2.04 -12.11
CA THR A 25 -14.79 0.95 -12.87
C THR A 25 -14.55 -0.45 -12.28
N ASN A 26 -13.33 -0.74 -11.84
CA ASN A 26 -12.98 -2.11 -11.43
C ASN A 26 -13.08 -2.36 -9.92
N ILE A 27 -13.33 -1.33 -9.11
CA ILE A 27 -13.45 -1.47 -7.66
C ILE A 27 -14.73 -0.80 -7.17
N PHE A 28 -14.87 0.50 -7.38
CA PHE A 28 -15.94 1.27 -6.75
C PHE A 28 -17.31 0.90 -7.29
N ASP A 29 -17.43 0.78 -8.61
CA ASP A 29 -18.67 0.38 -9.28
C ASP A 29 -18.98 -1.08 -9.00
N VAL A 30 -17.98 -1.96 -9.04
CA VAL A 30 -18.14 -3.37 -8.63
C VAL A 30 -18.72 -3.50 -7.22
N LEU A 31 -18.22 -2.74 -6.25
CA LEU A 31 -18.74 -2.78 -4.89
C LEU A 31 -20.17 -2.23 -4.83
N LYS A 32 -20.45 -1.09 -5.50
CA LYS A 32 -21.79 -0.48 -5.55
C LYS A 32 -22.82 -1.40 -6.20
N ASP A 33 -22.49 -2.00 -7.34
CA ASP A 33 -23.36 -2.88 -8.11
C ASP A 33 -23.73 -4.15 -7.35
N GLN A 34 -22.86 -4.60 -6.44
CA GLN A 34 -23.13 -5.72 -5.53
C GLN A 34 -23.79 -5.28 -4.20
N GLY A 35 -24.15 -3.99 -4.07
CA GLY A 35 -24.81 -3.44 -2.88
C GLY A 35 -23.88 -3.25 -1.67
N PHE A 36 -22.56 -3.28 -1.86
CA PHE A 36 -21.60 -3.06 -0.79
C PHE A 36 -21.40 -1.56 -0.53
N THR A 37 -21.43 -1.20 0.75
CA THR A 37 -21.11 0.14 1.25
C THR A 37 -19.63 0.23 1.60
N TYR A 38 -19.02 1.39 1.35
CA TYR A 38 -17.63 1.62 1.73
C TYR A 38 -17.33 3.07 2.10
N LYS A 39 -16.20 3.27 2.77
CA LYS A 39 -15.52 4.57 2.91
C LYS A 39 -14.09 4.48 2.40
N ILE A 40 -13.57 5.59 1.90
CA ILE A 40 -12.23 5.72 1.37
C ILE A 40 -11.38 6.56 2.33
N PHE A 41 -10.25 5.99 2.75
CA PHE A 41 -9.23 6.64 3.57
C PHE A 41 -7.95 6.76 2.76
N MET A 42 -7.34 7.93 2.76
CA MET A 42 -6.11 8.16 2.03
C MET A 42 -5.10 8.96 2.85
N HIS A 43 -3.88 8.46 2.93
CA HIS A 43 -2.73 9.21 3.41
C HIS A 43 -1.72 9.35 2.28
N THR A 44 -1.11 10.54 2.17
CA THR A 44 0.02 10.75 1.28
C THR A 44 1.10 11.66 1.87
N TRP A 45 2.22 11.75 1.15
CA TRP A 45 3.39 12.51 1.57
C TRP A 45 3.56 13.77 0.73
N LYS A 46 3.82 14.90 1.40
CA LYS A 46 4.40 16.09 0.81
C LYS A 46 5.92 16.02 0.91
N THR A 47 6.61 16.24 -0.20
CA THR A 47 8.08 16.28 -0.29
C THR A 47 8.53 17.73 -0.40
N LYS A 48 9.61 18.13 0.26
CA LYS A 48 10.08 19.54 0.28
C LYS A 48 10.22 20.19 -1.10
N ASP A 49 10.67 19.42 -2.10
CA ASP A 49 10.97 19.97 -3.44
C ASP A 49 9.90 19.62 -4.50
N ASN A 50 8.80 18.96 -4.10
CA ASN A 50 7.79 18.38 -5.01
C ASN A 50 8.37 17.40 -6.06
N ILE A 51 9.60 16.93 -5.83
CA ILE A 51 10.33 16.01 -6.70
C ILE A 51 9.96 14.58 -6.30
N GLN A 52 9.69 13.77 -7.30
CA GLN A 52 9.47 12.34 -7.14
C GLN A 52 10.59 11.52 -7.75
N ARG A 53 10.82 10.36 -7.13
CA ARG A 53 11.80 9.37 -7.60
C ARG A 53 11.10 8.08 -7.98
N VAL A 54 11.52 7.54 -9.11
CA VAL A 54 11.19 6.17 -9.54
C VAL A 54 12.50 5.40 -9.52
N TRP A 55 12.59 4.42 -8.61
CA TRP A 55 13.85 3.75 -8.28
C TRP A 55 14.93 4.75 -7.86
N GLN A 56 16.00 4.87 -8.64
CA GLN A 56 17.13 5.77 -8.42
C GLN A 56 17.02 7.06 -9.23
N ASN A 57 16.03 7.16 -10.12
CA ASN A 57 15.91 8.25 -11.07
C ASN A 57 14.94 9.31 -10.53
N THR A 58 15.37 10.56 -10.59
CA THR A 58 14.48 11.70 -10.45
C THR A 58 13.63 11.83 -11.72
N ILE A 59 12.34 12.02 -11.52
CA ILE A 59 11.37 12.20 -12.60
C ILE A 59 11.04 13.70 -12.71
N ASN A 60 10.87 14.20 -13.94
CA ASN A 60 10.66 15.63 -14.21
C ASN A 60 9.27 16.10 -13.79
N GLU A 61 8.28 15.21 -13.88
CA GLU A 61 6.92 15.44 -13.46
C GLU A 61 6.92 15.76 -11.96
N ARG A 62 6.32 16.89 -11.61
CA ARG A 62 6.12 17.26 -10.20
C ARG A 62 4.96 16.47 -9.61
N ILE A 63 4.99 16.31 -8.29
CA ILE A 63 3.85 15.72 -7.58
C ILE A 63 2.70 16.73 -7.59
N ASP A 64 1.55 16.29 -8.09
CA ASP A 64 0.29 17.01 -7.95
C ASP A 64 -0.43 16.51 -6.69
N TYR A 65 -0.49 17.37 -5.68
CA TYR A 65 -1.08 17.06 -4.38
C TYR A 65 -2.61 17.16 -4.35
N ASP A 66 -3.24 17.54 -5.48
CA ASP A 66 -4.68 17.63 -5.63
C ASP A 66 -5.28 16.43 -6.39
N GLU A 67 -4.45 15.57 -7.01
CA GLU A 67 -4.94 14.40 -7.74
C GLU A 67 -5.76 13.42 -6.87
N TYR A 68 -5.59 13.45 -5.54
CA TYR A 68 -6.41 12.65 -4.63
C TYR A 68 -7.92 12.90 -4.80
N LYS A 69 -8.30 14.12 -5.23
CA LYS A 69 -9.70 14.53 -5.45
C LYS A 69 -10.38 13.65 -6.50
N LEU A 70 -9.62 13.07 -7.44
CA LEU A 70 -10.14 12.14 -8.46
C LEU A 70 -10.66 10.84 -7.86
N LEU A 71 -10.13 10.43 -6.70
CA LEU A 71 -10.59 9.25 -5.95
C LEU A 71 -11.58 9.62 -4.84
N ASN A 72 -11.85 10.92 -4.63
CA ASN A 72 -12.82 11.48 -3.69
C ASN A 72 -12.85 10.79 -2.30
N PRO A 73 -11.72 10.81 -1.54
CA PRO A 73 -11.67 10.13 -0.25
C PRO A 73 -12.56 10.78 0.82
N ASP A 74 -13.22 9.96 1.64
CA ASP A 74 -13.99 10.43 2.81
C ASP A 74 -13.09 11.04 3.90
N GLN A 75 -11.88 10.51 4.03
CA GLN A 75 -10.84 11.07 4.89
C GLN A 75 -9.51 11.12 4.15
N TYR A 76 -8.87 12.29 4.18
CA TYR A 76 -7.59 12.54 3.53
C TYR A 76 -6.60 13.21 4.47
N LYS A 77 -5.35 12.78 4.43
CA LYS A 77 -4.26 13.43 5.15
C LYS A 77 -3.00 13.49 4.29
N ILE A 78 -2.35 14.65 4.30
CA ILE A 78 -1.05 14.87 3.67
C ILE A 78 -0.07 15.41 4.71
N GLU A 79 1.10 14.80 4.83
CA GLU A 79 2.09 15.14 5.86
C GLU A 79 3.49 15.27 5.26
N SER A 80 4.40 15.95 5.99
CA SER A 80 5.78 16.15 5.53
C SER A 80 6.58 14.85 5.58
N GLN A 81 7.07 14.39 4.43
CA GLN A 81 7.94 13.22 4.36
C GLN A 81 9.27 13.47 5.07
N ASP A 82 9.81 14.69 4.94
CA ASP A 82 11.11 15.06 5.47
C ASP A 82 11.09 15.17 7.00
N GLU A 83 9.99 15.69 7.56
CA GLU A 83 9.78 15.73 9.01
C GLU A 83 9.69 14.31 9.59
N PHE A 84 8.92 13.42 8.95
CA PHE A 84 8.90 12.02 9.34
C PHE A 84 10.30 11.39 9.28
N LEU A 85 11.01 11.56 8.17
CA LEU A 85 12.34 10.98 7.96
C LEU A 85 13.41 11.54 8.91
N SER A 86 13.29 12.80 9.36
CA SER A 86 14.21 13.37 10.35
C SER A 86 14.16 12.65 11.71
N ASN A 87 13.05 11.97 12.00
CA ASN A 87 12.86 11.18 13.21
C ASN A 87 13.26 9.71 13.05
N ILE A 88 13.65 9.28 11.85
CA ILE A 88 14.02 7.90 11.55
C ILE A 88 15.53 7.70 11.71
N ASN A 89 15.91 6.88 12.69
CA ASN A 89 17.27 6.37 12.79
C ASN A 89 17.51 5.24 11.78
N MET A 90 18.08 5.58 10.62
CA MET A 90 18.36 4.63 9.53
C MET A 90 19.31 3.50 9.90
N ASN A 91 20.12 3.64 10.95
CA ASN A 91 20.99 2.55 11.43
C ASN A 91 20.19 1.37 11.99
N ASN A 92 18.88 1.53 12.26
CA ASN A 92 18.01 0.42 12.60
C ASN A 92 17.68 -0.49 11.41
N TYR A 93 17.80 0.01 10.17
CA TYR A 93 17.28 -0.64 8.96
C TYR A 93 18.35 -0.87 7.89
N TYR A 94 19.40 -0.05 7.85
CA TYR A 94 20.45 -0.07 6.84
C TYR A 94 21.81 -0.30 7.51
N TYR A 95 22.50 -1.39 7.15
CA TYR A 95 23.80 -1.76 7.73
C TYR A 95 24.97 -1.55 6.76
N GLY A 96 24.69 -1.02 5.57
CA GLY A 96 25.67 -0.78 4.52
C GLY A 96 26.26 -2.07 3.95
N LYS A 97 27.36 -1.92 3.22
CA LYS A 97 28.07 -3.04 2.54
C LYS A 97 28.62 -4.11 3.50
N LYS A 98 28.55 -3.92 4.83
CA LYS A 98 28.99 -4.90 5.83
C LYS A 98 28.28 -6.25 5.71
N LYS A 99 27.04 -6.26 5.20
CA LYS A 99 26.33 -7.48 4.80
C LYS A 99 26.17 -7.42 3.28
N GLN A 100 26.94 -8.21 2.54
CA GLN A 100 26.85 -8.28 1.07
C GLN A 100 25.37 -8.39 0.62
N ARG A 101 24.98 -7.71 -0.48
CA ARG A 101 23.64 -7.71 -1.12
C ARG A 101 22.58 -6.71 -0.61
N GLU A 102 22.94 -5.66 0.11
CA GLU A 102 21.98 -4.59 0.44
C GLU A 102 21.40 -3.91 -0.82
N TRP A 103 20.12 -3.53 -0.74
CA TRP A 103 19.52 -2.63 -1.71
C TRP A 103 20.03 -1.21 -1.54
N VAL A 104 19.84 -0.41 -2.59
CA VAL A 104 20.11 1.02 -2.58
C VAL A 104 19.28 1.69 -1.47
N LYS A 105 19.91 2.54 -0.64
CA LYS A 105 19.34 3.10 0.60
C LYS A 105 18.02 3.81 0.35
N GLU A 106 17.90 4.47 -0.79
CA GLU A 106 16.73 5.22 -1.25
C GLU A 106 15.49 4.33 -1.39
N LEU A 107 15.66 3.08 -1.82
CA LEU A 107 14.54 2.13 -1.93
C LEU A 107 14.04 1.70 -0.56
N LEU A 108 14.94 1.56 0.41
CA LEU A 108 14.59 1.28 1.79
C LEU A 108 13.86 2.46 2.43
N VAL A 109 14.32 3.69 2.18
CA VAL A 109 13.63 4.92 2.61
C VAL A 109 12.21 4.98 2.04
N ASN A 110 12.05 4.76 0.73
CA ASN A 110 10.74 4.72 0.09
C ASN A 110 9.83 3.64 0.71
N HIS A 111 10.38 2.48 1.04
CA HIS A 111 9.63 1.40 1.68
C HIS A 111 9.20 1.77 3.11
N ILE A 112 10.09 2.37 3.91
CA ILE A 112 9.74 2.87 5.26
C ILE A 112 8.61 3.91 5.17
N CYS A 113 8.69 4.88 4.25
CA CYS A 113 7.63 5.86 4.02
C CYS A 113 6.31 5.21 3.59
N ALA A 114 6.35 4.16 2.76
CA ALA A 114 5.15 3.44 2.35
C ALA A 114 4.49 2.71 3.53
N LEU A 115 5.29 2.02 4.37
CA LEU A 115 4.77 1.32 5.55
C LEU A 115 4.25 2.28 6.63
N GLU A 116 4.92 3.41 6.84
CA GLU A 116 4.42 4.46 7.72
C GLU A 116 3.09 5.02 7.20
N SER A 117 2.98 5.26 5.89
CA SER A 117 1.73 5.69 5.29
C SER A 117 0.62 4.66 5.50
N GLN A 118 0.89 3.36 5.39
CA GLN A 118 -0.10 2.32 5.72
C GLN A 118 -0.57 2.45 7.17
N MET A 119 0.35 2.63 8.11
CA MET A 119 0.01 2.77 9.52
C MET A 119 -0.83 4.04 9.79
N ARG A 120 -0.56 5.14 9.08
CA ARG A 120 -1.34 6.38 9.19
C ARG A 120 -2.77 6.20 8.68
N VAL A 121 -2.95 5.54 7.53
CA VAL A 121 -4.30 5.22 7.00
C VAL A 121 -5.04 4.29 7.95
N TYR A 122 -4.35 3.29 8.50
CA TYR A 122 -4.93 2.39 9.51
C TYR A 122 -5.42 3.18 10.73
N ASN A 123 -4.61 4.11 11.23
CA ASN A 123 -5.00 4.97 12.35
C ASN A 123 -6.21 5.87 12.02
N MET A 124 -6.28 6.42 10.79
CA MET A 124 -7.46 7.16 10.33
C MET A 124 -8.72 6.28 10.33
N MET A 125 -8.61 5.05 9.83
CA MET A 125 -9.70 4.09 9.76
C MET A 125 -10.20 3.65 11.15
N ILE A 126 -9.32 3.32 12.08
CA ILE A 126 -9.73 2.85 13.43
C ILE A 126 -10.25 3.97 14.33
N ASN A 127 -9.86 5.22 14.05
CA ASN A 127 -10.34 6.39 14.79
C ASN A 127 -11.65 6.96 14.21
N ASP A 128 -12.10 6.44 13.06
CA ASP A 128 -13.41 6.76 12.52
C ASP A 128 -14.50 6.14 13.42
N GLN A 129 -15.61 6.86 13.60
CA GLN A 129 -16.73 6.41 14.44
C GLN A 129 -17.56 5.28 13.78
N ASN A 130 -17.28 4.96 12.52
CA ASN A 130 -17.93 3.89 11.78
C ASN A 130 -17.21 2.55 11.98
N THR A 131 -17.96 1.47 11.76
CA THR A 131 -17.42 0.10 11.80
C THR A 131 -17.33 -0.48 10.39
N PHE A 132 -16.34 -1.34 10.16
CA PHE A 132 -16.05 -1.96 8.87
C PHE A 132 -15.91 -3.46 9.04
N ASN A 133 -16.42 -4.25 8.09
CA ASN A 133 -16.21 -5.69 8.09
C ASN A 133 -14.84 -6.07 7.50
N ASN A 134 -14.48 -5.42 6.39
CA ASN A 134 -13.30 -5.76 5.60
C ASN A 134 -12.50 -4.51 5.23
N VAL A 135 -11.25 -4.70 4.83
CA VAL A 135 -10.35 -3.63 4.40
C VAL A 135 -9.73 -3.98 3.06
N ILE A 136 -9.79 -3.05 2.11
CA ILE A 136 -9.09 -3.12 0.82
C ILE A 136 -7.92 -2.14 0.90
N ILE A 137 -6.68 -2.64 0.80
CA ILE A 137 -5.46 -1.85 0.95
C ILE A 137 -4.80 -1.75 -0.43
N ILE A 138 -4.60 -0.54 -0.94
CA ILE A 138 -4.21 -0.33 -2.34
C ILE A 138 -3.18 0.80 -2.48
N ARG A 139 -2.20 0.62 -3.36
CA ARG A 139 -1.40 1.74 -3.85
C ARG A 139 -2.16 2.56 -4.91
N PRO A 140 -2.12 3.90 -4.83
CA PRO A 140 -2.86 4.77 -5.74
C PRO A 140 -2.35 4.77 -7.19
N ASP A 141 -1.18 4.18 -7.47
CA ASP A 141 -0.55 4.13 -8.80
C ASP A 141 -0.84 2.83 -9.59
N SER A 142 -1.87 2.07 -9.18
CA SER A 142 -2.18 0.73 -9.70
C SER A 142 -3.34 0.77 -10.69
N LYS A 143 -3.07 0.60 -11.98
CA LYS A 143 -4.11 0.49 -13.03
C LYS A 143 -4.70 -0.91 -13.05
N PHE A 144 -5.96 -1.05 -12.68
CA PHE A 144 -6.67 -2.34 -12.70
C PHE A 144 -7.20 -2.63 -14.10
N ASN A 145 -6.99 -3.86 -14.58
CA ASN A 145 -7.35 -4.23 -15.96
C ASN A 145 -8.66 -5.03 -16.04
N THR A 146 -9.15 -5.57 -14.93
CA THR A 146 -10.39 -6.34 -14.86
C THR A 146 -11.15 -6.01 -13.58
N PRO A 147 -12.48 -6.22 -13.53
CA PRO A 147 -13.27 -6.03 -12.32
C PRO A 147 -12.77 -6.88 -11.14
N LEU A 148 -12.86 -6.34 -9.92
CA LEU A 148 -12.56 -7.05 -8.68
C LEU A 148 -13.46 -8.29 -8.54
N PRO A 149 -12.92 -9.51 -8.42
CA PRO A 149 -13.74 -10.72 -8.30
C PRO A 149 -14.27 -10.89 -6.86
N ILE A 150 -15.05 -9.92 -6.38
CA ILE A 150 -15.43 -9.79 -4.96
C ILE A 150 -16.22 -11.00 -4.44
N ASN A 151 -17.06 -11.62 -5.27
CA ASN A 151 -17.84 -12.79 -4.92
C ASN A 151 -16.99 -14.06 -4.75
N ASN A 152 -15.78 -14.08 -5.32
CA ASN A 152 -14.82 -15.16 -5.11
C ASN A 152 -13.92 -14.92 -3.88
N ILE A 153 -13.96 -13.70 -3.34
CA ILE A 153 -13.15 -13.25 -2.21
C ILE A 153 -13.92 -13.37 -0.90
N LEU A 154 -15.22 -13.07 -0.92
CA LEU A 154 -16.06 -13.10 0.28
C LEU A 154 -16.82 -14.42 0.42
N PRO A 155 -17.15 -14.81 1.67
CA PRO A 155 -16.75 -14.19 2.93
C PRO A 155 -15.30 -14.53 3.31
N LEU A 156 -14.60 -13.60 3.96
CA LEU A 156 -13.26 -13.83 4.50
C LEU A 156 -13.32 -14.53 5.85
N LYS A 157 -12.38 -15.44 6.08
CA LYS A 157 -12.14 -16.07 7.38
C LYS A 157 -11.15 -15.25 8.22
N GLU A 158 -11.11 -15.55 9.52
CA GLU A 158 -10.07 -15.02 10.40
C GLU A 158 -8.68 -15.30 9.83
N LYS A 159 -7.85 -14.27 9.80
CA LYS A 159 -6.48 -14.26 9.28
C LYS A 159 -6.35 -14.68 7.81
N GLU A 160 -7.41 -14.55 7.01
CA GLU A 160 -7.36 -14.74 5.57
C GLU A 160 -6.98 -13.44 4.86
N PHE A 161 -5.90 -13.49 4.06
CA PHE A 161 -5.37 -12.35 3.31
C PHE A 161 -5.38 -12.66 1.82
N MET A 162 -6.17 -11.90 1.07
CA MET A 162 -6.23 -11.95 -0.38
C MET A 162 -5.18 -11.01 -0.96
N ILE A 163 -4.25 -11.56 -1.73
CA ILE A 163 -3.21 -10.79 -2.43
C ILE A 163 -3.28 -11.10 -3.92
N SER A 164 -2.81 -10.18 -4.76
CA SER A 164 -2.70 -10.46 -6.20
C SER A 164 -1.68 -11.58 -6.45
N ASP A 165 -1.98 -12.50 -7.38
CA ASP A 165 -1.04 -13.54 -7.87
C ASP A 165 0.01 -13.00 -8.87
N TYR A 166 0.08 -11.68 -9.02
CA TYR A 166 0.88 -11.02 -10.03
C TYR A 166 2.13 -10.34 -9.43
N ARG A 167 3.24 -10.40 -10.18
CA ARG A 167 4.53 -9.75 -9.84
C ARG A 167 5.06 -10.12 -8.45
N HIS A 168 5.22 -11.42 -8.22
CA HIS A 168 5.98 -11.95 -7.09
C HIS A 168 7.44 -12.16 -7.51
N TYR A 169 8.38 -11.50 -6.85
CA TYR A 169 9.81 -11.74 -7.03
C TYR A 169 10.36 -12.54 -5.86
N GLU A 170 10.64 -11.86 -4.74
CA GLU A 170 11.29 -12.46 -3.56
C GLU A 170 10.30 -12.75 -2.43
N GLY A 171 8.99 -12.64 -2.71
CA GLY A 171 7.93 -12.89 -1.74
C GLY A 171 6.56 -12.50 -2.26
N LEU A 172 5.81 -11.75 -1.44
CA LEU A 172 4.43 -11.38 -1.74
C LEU A 172 4.31 -9.95 -2.24
N ASN A 173 3.47 -9.72 -3.24
CA ASN A 173 3.18 -8.38 -3.75
C ASN A 173 2.55 -7.52 -2.64
N ASP A 174 3.17 -6.37 -2.33
CA ASP A 174 2.79 -5.50 -1.22
C ASP A 174 1.93 -4.28 -1.63
N ARG A 175 1.38 -4.32 -2.84
CA ARG A 175 0.70 -3.18 -3.48
C ARG A 175 -0.82 -3.27 -3.40
N PHE A 176 -1.32 -4.46 -3.10
CA PHE A 176 -2.75 -4.75 -2.95
C PHE A 176 -2.98 -5.83 -1.90
N CYS A 177 -4.03 -5.68 -1.10
CA CYS A 177 -4.52 -6.70 -0.18
C CYS A 177 -6.01 -6.52 0.14
N ILE A 178 -6.75 -7.62 0.36
CA ILE A 178 -8.04 -7.60 1.08
C ILE A 178 -7.96 -8.53 2.28
N CYS A 179 -8.47 -8.08 3.43
CA CYS A 179 -8.53 -8.85 4.67
C CYS A 179 -9.73 -8.38 5.53
N SER A 180 -10.01 -9.10 6.61
CA SER A 180 -10.95 -8.63 7.64
C SER A 180 -10.45 -7.33 8.28
N LYS A 181 -11.35 -6.53 8.84
CA LYS A 181 -10.96 -5.34 9.60
C LYS A 181 -10.14 -5.71 10.83
N GLU A 182 -10.51 -6.80 11.50
CA GLU A 182 -9.86 -7.32 12.70
C GLU A 182 -8.38 -7.64 12.44
N ASP A 183 -8.07 -8.25 11.29
CA ASP A 183 -6.72 -8.70 10.95
C ASP A 183 -5.89 -7.64 10.20
N SER A 184 -6.52 -6.58 9.68
CA SER A 184 -5.88 -5.54 8.86
C SER A 184 -4.63 -4.91 9.49
N HIS A 185 -4.56 -4.86 10.82
CA HIS A 185 -3.41 -4.35 11.56
C HIS A 185 -2.11 -5.13 11.27
N ILE A 186 -2.21 -6.44 10.98
CA ILE A 186 -1.06 -7.29 10.65
C ILE A 186 -0.37 -6.80 9.38
N TYR A 187 -1.16 -6.39 8.38
CA TYR A 187 -0.64 -5.86 7.11
C TYR A 187 -0.27 -4.38 7.20
N MET A 188 -1.10 -3.55 7.84
CA MET A 188 -0.93 -2.10 7.78
C MET A 188 0.04 -1.54 8.84
N CYS A 189 0.29 -2.26 9.93
CA CYS A 189 1.20 -1.81 11.00
C CYS A 189 2.59 -2.46 10.94
N ARG A 190 3.00 -2.99 9.78
CA ARG A 190 4.25 -3.76 9.64
C ARG A 190 5.49 -2.99 10.07
N LEU A 191 5.55 -1.67 9.86
CA LEU A 191 6.74 -0.87 10.24
C LEU A 191 7.23 -1.13 11.68
N LYS A 192 6.32 -1.43 12.61
CA LYS A 192 6.62 -1.76 14.02
C LYS A 192 7.60 -2.94 14.18
N GLN A 193 7.55 -3.92 13.27
CA GLN A 193 8.34 -5.16 13.34
C GLN A 193 9.57 -5.12 12.42
N MET A 194 9.73 -4.06 11.61
CA MET A 194 10.73 -4.01 10.54
C MET A 194 12.17 -3.98 11.09
N LYS A 195 12.37 -3.34 12.25
CA LYS A 195 13.65 -3.30 12.95
C LYS A 195 14.08 -4.71 13.42
N ASP A 196 13.15 -5.49 13.94
CA ASP A 196 13.46 -6.85 14.42
C ASP A 196 13.70 -7.80 13.25
N TYR A 197 12.90 -7.68 12.17
CA TYR A 197 13.16 -8.37 10.92
C TYR A 197 14.58 -8.09 10.37
N ARG A 198 15.04 -6.84 10.45
CA ARG A 198 16.39 -6.48 9.99
C ARG A 198 17.50 -7.20 10.76
N LYS A 199 17.30 -7.46 12.06
CA LYS A 199 18.29 -8.16 12.91
C LYS A 199 18.48 -9.60 12.45
N ILE A 200 17.40 -10.27 12.07
CA ILE A 200 17.40 -11.69 11.69
C ILE A 200 17.72 -11.94 10.20
N LYS A 201 17.45 -10.99 9.30
CA LYS A 201 17.72 -11.13 7.86
C LYS A 201 18.94 -10.34 7.40
N SER A 202 19.49 -10.72 6.25
CA SER A 202 20.68 -10.08 5.67
C SER A 202 20.37 -8.72 5.04
N ARG A 203 19.18 -8.55 4.44
CA ARG A 203 18.65 -7.31 3.85
C ARG A 203 17.12 -7.24 4.01
N ILE A 204 16.54 -6.08 3.70
CA ILE A 204 15.09 -5.91 3.63
C ILE A 204 14.68 -5.74 2.17
N THR A 205 13.72 -6.57 1.73
CA THR A 205 12.98 -6.36 0.49
C THR A 205 11.50 -6.33 0.84
N ALA A 206 10.72 -5.48 0.18
CA ALA A 206 9.32 -5.27 0.55
C ALA A 206 8.49 -6.57 0.53
N GLU A 207 8.72 -7.38 -0.50
CA GLU A 207 7.97 -8.61 -0.74
C GLU A 207 8.36 -9.74 0.22
N SER A 208 9.66 -9.95 0.45
CA SER A 208 10.13 -10.94 1.43
C SER A 208 9.77 -10.54 2.85
N TYR A 209 9.71 -9.23 3.12
CA TYR A 209 9.28 -8.71 4.41
C TYR A 209 7.79 -8.91 4.63
N LEU A 210 6.93 -8.61 3.63
CA LEU A 210 5.50 -8.93 3.70
C LEU A 210 5.27 -10.41 3.97
N GLN A 211 5.94 -11.28 3.21
CA GLN A 211 5.82 -12.73 3.38
C GLN A 211 6.19 -13.16 4.79
N TYR A 212 7.30 -12.63 5.33
CA TYR A 212 7.70 -12.92 6.69
C TYR A 212 6.63 -12.52 7.72
N ILE A 213 6.02 -11.34 7.58
CA ILE A 213 5.01 -10.85 8.53
C ILE A 213 3.77 -11.74 8.50
N LEU A 214 3.22 -12.02 7.31
CA LEU A 214 2.02 -12.86 7.21
C LEU A 214 2.27 -14.27 7.72
N ASN A 215 3.41 -14.88 7.36
CA ASN A 215 3.77 -16.21 7.86
C ASN A 215 3.96 -16.23 9.37
N SER A 216 4.62 -15.21 9.94
CA SER A 216 4.89 -15.15 11.39
C SER A 216 3.63 -14.95 12.24
N ASN A 217 2.52 -14.51 11.64
CA ASN A 217 1.23 -14.36 12.30
C ASN A 217 0.26 -15.53 12.01
N ASN A 218 0.75 -16.58 11.32
CA ASN A 218 -0.02 -17.74 10.87
C ASN A 218 -1.23 -17.34 10.00
N CYS A 219 -1.02 -16.39 9.08
CA CYS A 219 -2.05 -15.96 8.15
C CYS A 219 -2.25 -16.97 7.02
N ASP A 220 -3.51 -17.18 6.61
CA ASP A 220 -3.85 -17.91 5.40
C ASP A 220 -3.79 -16.95 4.20
N ILE A 221 -2.86 -17.21 3.28
CA ILE A 221 -2.56 -16.31 2.17
C ILE A 221 -3.19 -16.88 0.92
N LYS A 222 -4.22 -16.21 0.41
CA LYS A 222 -4.92 -16.58 -0.82
C LYS A 222 -4.51 -15.65 -1.95
N LYS A 223 -4.02 -16.23 -3.02
CA LYS A 223 -3.67 -15.48 -4.23
C LYS A 223 -4.88 -15.41 -5.15
N ILE A 224 -5.24 -14.20 -5.55
CA ILE A 224 -6.32 -13.96 -6.51
C ILE A 224 -5.75 -13.61 -7.88
N LYS A 225 -6.34 -14.18 -8.93
CA LYS A 225 -6.04 -13.81 -10.32
C LYS A 225 -6.66 -12.46 -10.63
N TRP A 226 -6.01 -11.42 -10.16
CA TRP A 226 -6.43 -10.04 -10.34
C TRP A 226 -5.21 -9.17 -10.55
N ASN A 227 -5.00 -8.77 -11.81
CA ASN A 227 -3.77 -8.15 -12.27
C ASN A 227 -3.94 -6.64 -12.38
N PHE A 228 -2.87 -5.92 -12.11
CA PHE A 228 -2.78 -4.47 -12.29
C PHE A 228 -1.40 -4.09 -12.79
N ASP A 229 -1.36 -2.97 -13.50
CA ASP A 229 -0.12 -2.35 -13.96
C ASP A 229 0.23 -1.15 -13.10
N LEU A 230 1.50 -0.99 -12.78
CA LEU A 230 1.97 0.23 -12.14
C LEU A 230 2.19 1.29 -13.20
N VAL A 231 1.59 2.45 -13.00
CA VAL A 231 1.74 3.60 -13.89
C VAL A 231 2.67 4.62 -13.24
N ARG A 232 3.68 5.03 -14.00
CA ARG A 232 4.66 6.03 -13.60
C ARG A 232 4.05 7.44 -13.68
N PRO A 233 4.67 8.43 -13.04
CA PRO A 233 4.10 9.78 -12.98
C PRO A 233 3.91 10.44 -14.35
N ASP A 234 4.77 10.09 -15.31
CA ASP A 234 4.72 10.50 -16.72
C ASP A 234 3.66 9.75 -17.55
N GLY A 235 2.89 8.83 -16.93
CA GLY A 235 1.89 8.00 -17.59
C GLY A 235 2.46 6.74 -18.24
N SER A 236 3.79 6.54 -18.23
CA SER A 236 4.39 5.33 -18.76
C SER A 236 4.08 4.12 -17.87
N HIS A 237 3.98 2.94 -18.48
CA HIS A 237 3.86 1.70 -17.72
C HIS A 237 5.21 1.33 -17.11
N ALA A 238 5.20 0.84 -15.87
CA ALA A 238 6.38 0.24 -15.28
C ALA A 238 6.77 -1.01 -16.08
N ILE A 239 7.73 -0.87 -16.98
CA ILE A 239 8.40 -1.97 -17.65
C ILE A 239 9.17 -2.74 -16.57
N HIS A 240 8.91 -4.04 -16.48
CA HIS A 240 9.60 -4.96 -15.60
C HIS A 240 10.23 -6.07 -16.43
#